data_AF-A0A200HSE2-F1
#
_entry.id   AF-A0A200HSE2-F1
#
_cell.length_a   1.000
_cell.length_b   1.000
_cell.length_c   1.000
_cell.angle_alpha   90.00
_cell.angle_beta   90.00
_cell.angle_gamma   90.00
#
_symmetry.space_group_name_H-M   'P 1'
#
loop_
_entity.id
_entity.type
_entity.pdbx_description
1 polymer ?
#
loop_
_entity_poly.entity_id
_entity_poly.type
_entity_poly.pdbx_seq_one_letter_code
_entity_poly.pdbx_strand_id
1 'polypeptide(L)'
;MQSKELLSSIQNHSQNRLVILILGPIAKVLVEDISKLGIRAIDLGHIDSEYEWFKMGATSKVKLNHKHTSEHNFDENIELVDDEIYLSQIVDRI
;
A
#
# COMPACT_ATOMS: atom_id res chain seq x y z
N MET A 1 10.18 5.31 15.50
CA MET A 1 9.83 6.74 15.29
C MET A 1 8.73 6.82 14.23
N GLN A 2 9.01 6.46 12.97
CA GLN A 2 8.03 6.42 11.87
C GLN A 2 6.77 5.57 12.12
N SER A 3 6.89 4.38 12.75
CA SER A 3 5.71 3.54 13.04
C SER A 3 4.68 4.21 13.96
N LYS A 4 5.09 5.13 14.84
CA LYS A 4 4.16 5.84 15.74
C LYS A 4 3.45 6.97 15.00
N GLU A 5 4.17 7.68 14.13
CA GLU A 5 3.62 8.73 13.26
C GLU A 5 2.57 8.12 12.32
N LEU A 6 2.88 6.98 11.71
CA LEU A 6 1.94 6.27 10.84
C LEU A 6 0.69 5.80 11.58
N LEU A 7 0.82 5.21 12.77
CA LEU A 7 -0.33 4.80 13.56
C LEU A 7 -1.22 6.00 13.93
N SER A 8 -0.61 7.12 14.30
CA SER A 8 -1.32 8.36 14.65
C SER A 8 -2.08 8.92 13.44
N SER A 9 -1.45 8.96 12.27
CA SER A 9 -2.11 9.40 11.02
C SER A 9 -3.27 8.48 10.63
N ILE A 10 -3.09 7.16 10.73
CA ILE A 10 -4.17 6.18 10.49
C ILE A 10 -5.35 6.43 11.43
N GLN A 11 -5.11 6.66 12.74
CA GLN A 11 -6.19 6.97 13.68
C GLN A 11 -6.97 8.23 13.29
N ASN A 12 -6.28 9.29 12.85
CA ASN A 12 -6.92 10.55 12.46
C ASN A 12 -7.80 10.40 11.21
N HIS A 13 -7.49 9.46 10.31
CA HIS A 13 -8.16 9.33 9.02
C HIS A 13 -9.06 8.08 8.87
N SER A 14 -9.10 7.17 9.84
CA SER A 14 -9.77 5.85 9.70
C SER A 14 -11.22 5.79 10.21
N GLN A 15 -11.78 6.88 10.72
CA GLN A 15 -13.17 6.86 11.25
C GLN A 15 -14.15 6.34 10.18
N ASN A 16 -14.88 5.27 10.52
CA ASN A 16 -15.83 4.58 9.64
C ASN A 16 -15.25 4.06 8.32
N ARG A 17 -13.95 3.74 8.29
CA ARG A 17 -13.26 3.20 7.11
C ARG A 17 -12.63 1.84 7.41
N LEU A 18 -12.52 1.01 6.37
CA LEU A 18 -11.62 -0.13 6.37
C LEU A 18 -10.21 0.37 6.07
N VAL A 19 -9.23 -0.03 6.88
CA VAL A 19 -7.82 0.27 6.62
C VAL A 19 -7.21 -0.87 5.82
N ILE A 20 -6.60 -0.56 4.67
CA ILE A 20 -5.85 -1.50 3.85
C ILE A 20 -4.37 -1.11 3.92
N LEU A 21 -3.51 -2.07 4.24
CA LEU A 21 -2.07 -1.87 4.35
C LEU A 21 -1.34 -2.64 3.26
N ILE A 22 -0.41 -1.94 2.60
CA ILE A 22 0.55 -2.47 1.64
C ILE A 22 1.92 -1.92 2.06
N LEU A 23 2.48 -2.49 3.14
CA LEU A 23 3.66 -1.92 3.81
C LEU A 23 4.65 -2.99 4.31
N GLY A 24 4.85 -4.03 3.50
CA GLY A 24 5.86 -5.06 3.74
C GLY A 24 5.77 -5.72 5.13
N PRO A 25 6.91 -5.98 5.80
CA PRO A 25 6.93 -6.57 7.14
C PRO A 25 6.25 -5.71 8.21
N ILE A 26 6.27 -4.38 8.08
CA ILE A 26 5.72 -3.46 9.08
C ILE A 26 4.20 -3.56 9.14
N ALA A 27 3.54 -3.88 8.01
CA ALA A 27 2.09 -4.03 7.94
C ALA A 27 1.54 -5.00 9.00
N LYS A 28 2.24 -6.12 9.30
CA LYS A 28 1.75 -7.13 10.25
C LYS A 28 1.63 -6.58 11.67
N VAL A 29 2.67 -5.88 12.13
CA VAL A 29 2.68 -5.27 13.47
C VAL A 29 1.65 -4.14 13.54
N LEU A 30 1.53 -3.33 12.47
CA LEU A 30 0.52 -2.28 12.41
C LEU A 30 -0.91 -2.81 12.42
N VAL A 31 -1.22 -3.90 11.68
CA VAL A 31 -2.56 -4.51 11.74
C VAL A 31 -2.90 -4.90 13.17
N GLU A 32 -1.96 -5.49 13.91
CA GLU A 32 -2.16 -5.86 15.31
C GLU A 32 -2.48 -4.62 16.17
N ASP A 33 -1.67 -3.57 16.07
CA ASP A 33 -1.84 -2.33 16.85
C ASP A 33 -3.13 -1.58 16.49
N ILE A 34 -3.48 -1.50 15.20
CA ILE A 34 -4.72 -0.88 14.72
C ILE A 34 -5.94 -1.69 15.19
N SER A 35 -5.85 -3.03 15.19
CA SER A 35 -6.94 -3.89 15.64
C SER A 35 -7.23 -3.73 17.13
N LYS A 36 -6.20 -3.50 17.96
CA LYS A 36 -6.35 -3.20 19.40
C LYS A 36 -7.12 -1.89 19.66
N LEU A 37 -7.16 -0.99 18.68
CA LEU A 37 -7.93 0.26 18.73
C LEU A 37 -9.37 0.10 18.24
N GLY A 38 -9.80 -1.12 17.91
CA GLY A 38 -11.14 -1.41 17.38
C GLY A 38 -11.34 -1.04 15.91
N ILE A 39 -10.27 -0.68 15.20
CA ILE A 39 -10.31 -0.35 13.78
C ILE A 39 -10.07 -1.62 12.97
N ARG A 40 -10.89 -1.85 11.94
CA ARG A 40 -10.71 -3.00 11.04
C ARG A 40 -9.59 -2.69 10.04
N ALA A 41 -8.52 -3.50 10.08
CA ALA A 41 -7.39 -3.42 9.16
C ALA A 41 -7.15 -4.75 8.42
N ILE A 42 -6.69 -4.68 7.17
CA ILE A 42 -6.29 -5.83 6.35
C ILE A 42 -4.93 -5.54 5.72
N ASP A 43 -3.96 -6.45 5.91
CA ASP A 43 -2.71 -6.47 5.15
C ASP A 43 -2.98 -7.20 3.81
N LEU A 44 -2.86 -6.49 2.69
CA LEU A 44 -3.07 -7.04 1.35
C LEU A 44 -1.78 -7.27 0.55
N GLY A 45 -0.62 -6.87 1.09
CA GLY A 45 0.67 -7.06 0.42
C GLY A 45 0.66 -6.63 -1.05
N HIS A 46 1.26 -7.45 -1.92
CA HIS A 46 1.45 -7.14 -3.35
C HIS A 46 0.22 -7.40 -4.25
N ILE A 47 -1.00 -7.23 -3.74
CA ILE A 47 -2.22 -7.52 -4.51
C ILE A 47 -2.30 -6.75 -5.85
N ASP A 48 -1.74 -5.54 -5.92
CA ASP A 48 -1.75 -4.72 -7.14
C ASP A 48 -0.93 -5.36 -8.28
N SER A 49 0.29 -5.85 -8.00
CA SER A 49 1.12 -6.50 -9.03
C SER A 49 0.47 -7.76 -9.58
N GLU A 50 -0.12 -8.58 -8.70
CA GLU A 50 -0.85 -9.80 -9.11
C GLU A 50 -2.09 -9.46 -9.95
N TYR A 51 -2.81 -8.40 -9.59
CA TYR A 51 -3.98 -7.96 -10.35
C TYR A 51 -3.61 -7.41 -11.73
N GLU A 52 -2.50 -6.69 -11.85
CA GLU A 52 -1.97 -6.26 -13.15
C GLU A 52 -1.58 -7.45 -14.03
N TRP A 53 -0.83 -8.43 -13.48
CA TRP A 53 -0.47 -9.63 -14.21
C TRP A 53 -1.67 -10.45 -14.66
N PHE A 54 -2.71 -10.55 -13.81
CA PHE A 54 -3.98 -11.17 -14.18
C PHE A 54 -4.63 -10.47 -15.38
N LYS A 55 -4.79 -9.14 -15.33
CA LYS A 55 -5.38 -8.36 -16.43
C LYS A 55 -4.60 -8.51 -17.74
N MET A 56 -3.28 -8.60 -17.66
CA MET A 56 -2.39 -8.78 -18.82
C MET A 56 -2.42 -10.20 -19.40
N GLY A 57 -2.98 -11.18 -18.68
CA GLY A 57 -2.80 -12.60 -19.01
C GLY A 57 -1.33 -13.03 -18.94
N ALA A 58 -0.55 -12.41 -18.06
CA ALA A 58 0.88 -12.64 -17.96
C ALA A 58 1.17 -14.07 -17.49
N THR A 59 2.14 -14.71 -18.13
CA THR A 59 2.63 -16.05 -17.74
C THR A 59 3.94 -15.98 -16.96
N SER A 60 4.41 -14.77 -16.63
CA SER A 60 5.64 -14.48 -15.87
C SER A 60 5.50 -13.17 -15.10
N LYS A 61 6.41 -12.91 -14.14
CA LYS A 61 6.42 -11.70 -13.30
C LYS A 61 6.99 -10.49 -14.06
N VAL A 62 6.20 -9.97 -15.00
CA VAL A 62 6.57 -8.84 -15.87
C VAL A 62 6.74 -7.57 -15.05
N LYS A 63 7.86 -6.86 -15.21
CA LYS A 63 8.11 -5.58 -14.55
C LYS A 63 7.16 -4.50 -15.09
N LEU A 64 6.48 -3.79 -14.19
CA LEU A 64 5.70 -2.60 -14.51
C LEU A 64 6.62 -1.37 -14.53
N ASN A 65 6.41 -0.48 -15.50
CA ASN A 65 7.26 0.69 -15.69
C ASN A 65 6.83 1.92 -14.89
N HIS A 66 5.59 1.97 -14.39
CA HIS A 66 4.99 3.19 -13.84
C HIS A 66 4.68 3.14 -12.33
N LYS A 67 5.03 2.03 -11.68
CA LYS A 67 4.81 1.80 -10.24
C LYS A 67 5.72 0.66 -9.74
N HIS A 68 5.76 0.48 -8.41
CA HIS A 68 6.39 -0.68 -7.79
C HIS A 68 5.86 -1.99 -8.40
N THR A 69 6.74 -2.99 -8.54
CA THR A 69 6.35 -4.34 -8.98
C THR A 69 6.89 -5.38 -8.02
N SER A 70 6.01 -6.29 -7.59
CA SER A 70 6.40 -7.43 -6.76
C SER A 70 7.54 -8.23 -7.39
N GLU A 71 8.51 -8.64 -6.56
CA GLU A 71 9.78 -9.29 -6.92
C GLU A 71 10.78 -8.43 -7.69
N HIS A 72 10.41 -7.22 -8.09
CA HIS A 72 11.34 -6.21 -8.61
C HIS A 72 11.53 -5.11 -7.56
N ASN A 73 11.89 -5.53 -6.34
CA ASN A 73 11.82 -4.72 -5.12
C ASN A 73 12.88 -3.61 -5.00
N PHE A 74 13.70 -3.40 -6.02
CA PHE A 74 14.71 -2.33 -6.04
C PHE A 74 14.15 -1.01 -6.61
N ASP A 75 12.93 -1.01 -7.16
CA ASP A 75 12.24 0.18 -7.67
C ASP A 75 13.05 1.00 -8.69
N GLU A 76 13.95 0.34 -9.41
CA GLU A 76 14.76 0.96 -10.45
C GLU A 76 13.94 1.21 -11.72
N ASN A 77 14.21 2.29 -12.44
CA ASN A 77 13.61 2.60 -13.75
C ASN A 77 12.07 2.68 -13.72
N ILE A 78 11.50 3.34 -12.71
CA ILE A 78 10.06 3.63 -12.61
C ILE A 78 9.81 5.07 -13.09
N GLU A 79 8.92 5.22 -14.06
CA GLU A 79 8.39 6.50 -14.54
C GLU A 79 7.01 6.74 -13.93
N LEU A 80 6.96 7.52 -12.85
CA LEU A 80 5.71 7.81 -12.17
C LEU A 80 4.75 8.58 -13.09
N VAL A 81 3.48 8.16 -13.06
CA VAL A 81 2.39 8.81 -13.78
C VAL A 81 1.82 9.95 -12.93
N ASP A 82 1.55 11.09 -13.56
CA ASP A 82 0.78 12.17 -12.95
C ASP A 82 -0.72 11.81 -13.01
N ASP A 83 -1.26 11.35 -11.89
CA ASP A 83 -2.64 10.92 -11.74
C ASP A 83 -3.34 11.81 -10.70
N GLU A 84 -4.15 12.75 -11.18
CA GLU A 84 -4.87 13.71 -10.34
C GLU A 84 -5.80 13.03 -9.32
N ILE A 85 -6.40 11.89 -9.69
CA ILE A 85 -7.29 11.14 -8.81
C ILE A 85 -6.47 10.56 -7.66
N TYR A 86 -5.35 9.89 -7.96
CA TYR A 86 -4.44 9.38 -6.93
C TYR A 86 -3.95 10.51 -6.01
N LEU A 87 -3.49 11.62 -6.59
CA LEU A 87 -2.98 12.76 -5.81
C LEU A 87 -4.05 13.35 -4.88
N SER A 88 -5.32 13.41 -5.31
CA SER A 88 -6.44 13.89 -4.49
C SER A 88 -6.80 12.97 -3.32
N GLN A 89 -6.38 11.70 -3.36
CA GLN A 89 -6.65 10.70 -2.31
C GLN A 89 -5.61 10.73 -1.19
N ILE A 90 -4.46 11.38 -1.40
CA ILE A 90 -3.38 11.48 -0.42
C ILE A 90 -3.77 12.48 0.66
N VAL A 91 -3.96 12.00 1.88
CA VAL A 91 -4.31 12.84 3.04
C VAL A 91 -3.09 13.23 3.89
N ASP A 92 -1.99 12.49 3.80
CA ASP A 92 -0.76 12.71 4.57
C ASP A 92 0.46 12.05 3.90
N ARG A 93 1.68 12.53 4.18
CA ARG A 93 2.94 11.95 3.70
C ARG A 93 3.95 11.86 4.84
N ILE A 94 4.43 10.64 5.11
CA ILE A 94 5.30 10.28 6.26
C ILE A 94 6.55 9.58 5.74
#